data_AF-A0A2N1MFN5-F1
#
_entry.id   AF-A0A2N1MFN5-F1
#
_cell.length_a   1.000
_cell.length_b   1.000
_cell.length_c   1.000
_cell.angle_alpha   90.00
_cell.angle_beta   90.00
_cell.angle_gamma   90.00
#
_symmetry.space_group_name_H-M   'P 1'
#
loop_
_entity.id
_entity.type
_entity.pdbx_description
1 polymer ?
#
loop_
_entity_poly.entity_id
_entity_poly.type
_entity_poly.pdbx_seq_one_letter_code
_entity_poly.pdbx_strand_id
1 'polypeptide(L)'
;MNANDQKDRNRAAKILKLLDSKFKLSTMYMADLTYILSILCKTFQKDNISLSEVKYSLDIVIAAITTQFIGIDQLPTYGINQKYLQENPFYTQHIPDGFTHFAKALIDNLQIRFPHNNLYYSMRIFDSKELPLRESELSSYGVEEIKTLCEYFGNEKCGLDGATISPLIDSFECRKEWGMVKHVIKSVKEYDMIDGWHHI
;
A
#
# COMPACT_ATOMS: atom_id res chain seq x y z
N MET A 1 -14.68 -28.49 -25.20
CA MET A 1 -14.91 -27.05 -25.45
C MET A 1 -16.35 -26.92 -25.95
N ASN A 2 -17.26 -26.32 -25.16
CA ASN A 2 -18.70 -26.43 -25.44
C ASN A 2 -19.11 -25.54 -26.62
N ALA A 3 -20.02 -26.01 -27.48
CA ALA A 3 -20.51 -25.26 -28.64
C ALA A 3 -21.20 -23.93 -28.26
N ASN A 4 -21.79 -23.86 -27.06
CA ASN A 4 -22.31 -22.62 -26.50
C ASN A 4 -21.20 -21.59 -26.21
N ASP A 5 -20.06 -22.03 -25.65
CA ASP A 5 -18.93 -21.13 -25.37
C ASP A 5 -18.39 -20.48 -26.66
N GLN A 6 -18.36 -21.24 -27.76
CA GLN A 6 -17.87 -20.72 -29.04
C GLN A 6 -18.86 -19.73 -29.66
N LYS A 7 -20.17 -19.98 -29.55
CA LYS A 7 -21.22 -19.08 -30.03
C LYS A 7 -21.21 -17.77 -29.25
N ASP A 8 -21.04 -17.84 -27.94
CA ASP A 8 -20.98 -16.67 -27.06
C ASP A 8 -19.71 -15.84 -27.31
N ARG A 9 -18.56 -16.49 -27.49
CA ARG A 9 -17.32 -15.81 -27.91
C ARG A 9 -17.46 -15.09 -29.26
N ASN A 10 -18.06 -15.75 -30.24
CA ASN A 10 -18.29 -15.15 -31.57
C ASN A 10 -19.24 -13.94 -31.48
N ARG A 11 -20.25 -14.00 -30.61
CA ARG A 11 -21.17 -12.87 -30.37
C ARG A 11 -20.46 -11.73 -29.66
N ALA A 12 -19.67 -12.01 -28.62
CA ALA A 12 -18.89 -11.01 -27.90
C ALA A 12 -17.90 -10.30 -28.83
N ALA A 13 -17.19 -11.04 -29.69
CA ALA A 13 -16.26 -10.46 -30.66
C ALA A 13 -16.95 -9.51 -31.66
N LYS A 14 -18.17 -9.82 -32.11
CA LYS A 14 -18.95 -8.94 -32.98
C LYS A 14 -19.37 -7.66 -32.26
N ILE A 15 -19.83 -7.75 -31.02
CA ILE A 15 -20.19 -6.58 -30.19
C ILE A 15 -18.95 -5.72 -29.96
N LEU A 16 -17.81 -6.35 -29.63
CA LEU A 16 -16.56 -5.64 -29.40
C LEU A 16 -16.14 -4.81 -30.61
N LYS A 17 -16.36 -5.30 -31.84
CA LYS A 17 -16.08 -4.52 -33.06
C LYS A 17 -16.95 -3.27 -33.22
N LEU A 18 -18.16 -3.27 -32.66
CA LEU A 18 -19.11 -2.16 -32.74
C LEU A 18 -18.91 -1.09 -31.66
N LEU A 19 -18.20 -1.42 -30.57
CA LEU A 19 -17.94 -0.47 -29.49
C LEU A 19 -16.98 0.63 -29.92
N ASP A 20 -17.25 1.85 -29.46
CA ASP A 20 -16.37 3.00 -29.61
C ASP A 20 -14.98 2.74 -28.99
N SER A 21 -13.94 3.20 -29.68
CA SER A 21 -12.56 2.95 -29.28
C SER A 21 -12.17 3.69 -27.99
N LYS A 22 -12.75 4.87 -27.71
CA LYS A 22 -12.52 5.56 -26.43
C LYS A 22 -13.20 4.80 -25.29
N PHE A 23 -14.42 4.32 -25.50
CA PHE A 23 -15.11 3.49 -24.51
C PHE A 23 -14.30 2.23 -24.15
N LYS A 24 -13.79 1.51 -25.16
CA LYS A 24 -12.89 0.35 -24.94
C LYS A 24 -11.69 0.74 -24.10
N LEU A 25 -10.97 1.78 -24.54
CA LEU A 25 -9.76 2.23 -23.87
C LEU A 25 -10.02 2.65 -22.41
N SER A 26 -11.12 3.36 -22.15
CA SER A 26 -11.50 3.77 -20.78
C SER A 26 -11.83 2.58 -19.88
N THR A 27 -12.60 1.61 -20.36
CA THR A 27 -12.96 0.42 -19.57
C THR A 27 -11.75 -0.48 -19.30
N MET A 28 -10.88 -0.63 -20.28
CA MET A 28 -9.58 -1.28 -20.19
C MET A 28 -8.69 -0.62 -19.13
N TYR A 29 -8.56 0.70 -19.18
CA TYR A 29 -7.79 1.48 -18.22
C TYR A 29 -8.33 1.32 -16.79
N MET A 30 -9.65 1.42 -16.62
CA MET A 30 -10.31 1.19 -15.33
C MET A 30 -10.05 -0.22 -14.80
N ALA A 31 -10.07 -1.24 -15.66
CA ALA A 31 -9.82 -2.62 -15.25
C ALA A 31 -8.40 -2.79 -14.70
N ASP A 32 -7.39 -2.24 -15.38
CA ASP A 32 -6.00 -2.35 -14.92
C ASP A 32 -5.77 -1.59 -13.61
N LEU A 33 -6.33 -0.38 -13.45
CA LEU A 33 -6.25 0.34 -12.17
C LEU A 33 -6.96 -0.41 -11.03
N THR A 34 -8.15 -0.95 -11.31
CA THR A 34 -8.90 -1.74 -10.32
C THR A 34 -8.12 -2.99 -9.91
N TYR A 35 -7.41 -3.62 -10.86
CA TYR A 35 -6.53 -4.74 -10.57
C TYR A 35 -5.41 -4.34 -9.59
N ILE A 36 -4.73 -3.21 -9.82
CA ILE A 36 -3.71 -2.73 -8.88
C ILE A 36 -4.31 -2.44 -7.51
N LEU A 37 -5.46 -1.76 -7.43
CA LEU A 37 -6.16 -1.50 -6.17
C LEU A 37 -6.56 -2.79 -5.44
N SER A 38 -6.89 -3.85 -6.18
CA SER A 38 -7.25 -5.14 -5.59
C SER A 38 -6.13 -5.74 -4.75
N ILE A 39 -4.86 -5.40 -5.02
CA ILE A 39 -3.71 -5.84 -4.22
C ILE A 39 -3.85 -5.30 -2.80
N LEU A 40 -4.12 -4.00 -2.66
CA LEU A 40 -4.32 -3.37 -1.36
C LEU A 40 -5.58 -3.91 -0.66
N CYS A 41 -6.68 -4.09 -1.39
CA CYS A 41 -7.89 -4.68 -0.83
C CYS A 41 -7.67 -6.09 -0.28
N LYS A 42 -6.93 -6.93 -1.00
CA LYS A 42 -6.60 -8.29 -0.56
C LYS A 42 -5.71 -8.28 0.67
N THR A 43 -4.75 -7.36 0.78
CA THR A 43 -3.96 -7.19 2.00
C THR A 43 -4.87 -6.91 3.19
N PHE A 44 -5.83 -5.99 3.04
CA PHE A 44 -6.78 -5.67 4.12
C PHE A 44 -7.83 -6.75 4.41
N GLN A 45 -7.90 -7.82 3.61
CA GLN A 45 -8.80 -8.95 3.82
C GLN A 45 -8.11 -10.16 4.46
N LYS A 46 -6.81 -10.09 4.76
CA LYS A 46 -6.10 -11.15 5.47
C LYS A 46 -6.62 -11.28 6.91
N ASP A 47 -6.60 -12.51 7.43
CA ASP A 47 -6.98 -12.80 8.82
C ASP A 47 -6.12 -12.03 9.82
N ASN A 48 -4.81 -11.94 9.54
CA ASN A 48 -3.84 -11.17 10.30
C ASN A 48 -3.13 -10.18 9.36
N ILE A 49 -3.19 -8.89 9.68
CA ILE A 49 -2.55 -7.82 8.93
C ILE A 49 -1.41 -7.27 9.78
N SER A 50 -0.17 -7.41 9.33
CA SER A 50 0.95 -6.74 9.99
C SER A 50 0.99 -5.26 9.60
N LEU A 51 1.44 -4.40 10.52
CA LEU A 51 1.53 -2.97 10.26
C LEU A 51 2.62 -2.64 9.21
N SER A 52 3.66 -3.48 9.09
CA SER A 52 4.64 -3.39 8.01
C SER A 52 4.01 -3.68 6.64
N GLU A 53 3.14 -4.69 6.56
CA GLU A 53 2.46 -5.07 5.31
C GLU A 53 1.54 -3.98 4.77
N VAL A 54 0.89 -3.20 5.65
CA VAL A 54 0.02 -2.09 5.24
C VAL A 54 0.81 -1.02 4.49
N LYS A 55 1.90 -0.50 5.09
CA LYS A 55 2.73 0.53 4.43
C LYS A 55 3.36 -0.04 3.16
N TYR A 56 3.91 -1.25 3.22
CA TYR A 56 4.53 -1.88 2.07
C TYR A 56 3.55 -2.03 0.90
N SER A 57 2.32 -2.49 1.16
CA SER A 57 1.28 -2.64 0.14
C SER A 57 0.85 -1.29 -0.43
N LEU A 58 0.73 -0.26 0.42
CA LEU A 58 0.40 1.09 -0.01
C LEU A 58 1.48 1.67 -0.93
N ASP A 59 2.75 1.56 -0.52
CA ASP A 59 3.89 2.06 -1.30
C ASP A 59 4.00 1.33 -2.66
N ILE A 60 3.79 0.00 -2.68
CA ILE A 60 3.72 -0.77 -3.93
C ILE A 60 2.60 -0.26 -4.84
N VAL A 61 1.39 -0.07 -4.32
CA VAL A 61 0.25 0.35 -5.13
C VAL A 61 0.46 1.75 -5.68
N ILE A 62 0.95 2.69 -4.87
CA ILE A 62 1.28 4.05 -5.31
C ILE A 62 2.37 4.00 -6.39
N ALA A 63 3.44 3.23 -6.18
CA ALA A 63 4.52 3.09 -7.15
C ALA A 63 4.00 2.46 -8.46
N ALA A 64 3.18 1.41 -8.37
CA ALA A 64 2.61 0.74 -9.54
C ALA A 64 1.68 1.68 -10.34
N ILE A 65 0.81 2.44 -9.67
CA ILE A 65 -0.04 3.45 -10.34
C ILE A 65 0.83 4.50 -11.02
N THR A 66 1.84 5.00 -10.31
CA THR A 66 2.78 6.01 -10.82
C THR A 66 3.50 5.53 -12.07
N THR A 67 4.12 4.36 -12.02
CA THR A 67 4.89 3.80 -13.14
C THR A 67 3.99 3.44 -14.33
N GLN A 68 2.84 2.80 -14.08
CA GLN A 68 2.02 2.25 -15.15
C GLN A 68 1.10 3.28 -15.81
N PHE A 69 0.73 4.36 -15.11
CA PHE A 69 -0.31 5.28 -15.59
C PHE A 69 0.05 6.76 -15.57
N ILE A 70 1.12 7.15 -14.89
CA ILE A 70 1.57 8.56 -14.87
C ILE A 70 2.85 8.71 -15.68
N GLY A 71 3.86 7.87 -15.38
CA GLY A 71 5.19 7.98 -15.97
C GLY A 71 5.92 9.21 -15.44
N ILE A 72 7.00 9.00 -14.68
CA ILE A 72 7.84 10.10 -14.18
C ILE A 72 9.01 10.32 -15.15
N ASP A 73 9.76 9.25 -15.45
CA ASP A 73 10.95 9.28 -16.33
C ASP A 73 10.83 8.39 -17.58
N GLN A 74 9.74 7.63 -17.68
CA GLN A 74 9.47 6.70 -18.77
C GLN A 74 8.02 6.81 -19.20
N LEU A 75 7.75 6.46 -20.46
CA LEU A 75 6.38 6.33 -20.96
C LEU A 75 5.63 5.29 -20.11
N PRO A 76 4.40 5.58 -19.67
CA PRO A 76 3.66 4.64 -18.84
C PRO A 76 3.39 3.35 -19.63
N THR A 77 3.43 2.23 -18.93
CA THR A 77 3.32 0.90 -19.55
C THR A 77 1.87 0.46 -19.74
N TYR A 78 0.91 1.02 -19.00
CA TYR A 78 -0.52 0.72 -19.07
C TYR A 78 -0.87 -0.77 -18.96
N GLY A 79 -0.10 -1.53 -18.16
CA GLY A 79 -0.44 -2.91 -17.80
C GLY A 79 -0.78 -3.82 -18.99
N ILE A 80 -1.97 -4.45 -18.93
CA ILE A 80 -2.47 -5.38 -19.95
C ILE A 80 -2.83 -4.62 -21.24
N ASN A 81 -3.15 -3.33 -21.12
CA ASN A 81 -3.55 -2.49 -22.24
C ASN A 81 -2.40 -2.07 -23.15
N GLN A 82 -1.14 -2.31 -22.75
CA GLN A 82 0.02 -2.03 -23.59
C GLN A 82 -0.12 -2.64 -24.99
N LYS A 83 -0.63 -3.86 -25.07
CA LYS A 83 -0.85 -4.56 -26.34
C LYS A 83 -1.90 -3.86 -27.21
N TYR A 84 -3.01 -3.43 -26.62
CA TYR A 84 -4.05 -2.70 -27.34
C TYR A 84 -3.53 -1.35 -27.87
N LEU A 85 -2.70 -0.64 -27.09
CA LEU A 85 -2.06 0.60 -27.53
C LEU A 85 -1.08 0.37 -28.68
N GLN A 86 -0.27 -0.70 -28.62
CA GLN A 86 0.64 -1.08 -29.71
C GLN A 86 -0.11 -1.42 -31.01
N GLU A 87 -1.26 -2.11 -30.89
CA GLU A 87 -2.12 -2.44 -32.03
C GLU A 87 -2.91 -1.22 -32.56
N ASN A 88 -2.98 -0.12 -31.79
CA ASN A 88 -3.71 1.10 -32.14
C ASN A 88 -2.85 2.36 -31.90
N PRO A 89 -1.82 2.60 -32.73
CA PRO A 89 -0.75 3.58 -32.47
C PRO A 89 -1.23 5.04 -32.37
N PHE A 90 -2.40 5.37 -32.92
CA PHE A 90 -3.05 6.66 -32.70
C PHE A 90 -3.21 6.98 -31.21
N TYR A 91 -3.61 5.99 -30.41
CA TYR A 91 -3.82 6.19 -28.98
C TYR A 91 -2.53 6.24 -28.19
N THR A 92 -1.42 5.68 -28.68
CA THR A 92 -0.11 5.77 -28.03
C THR A 92 0.40 7.21 -27.93
N GLN A 93 0.02 8.07 -28.88
CA GLN A 93 0.39 9.50 -28.91
C GLN A 93 -0.71 10.42 -28.36
N HIS A 94 -1.90 9.89 -28.12
CA HIS A 94 -3.10 10.65 -27.74
C HIS A 94 -3.85 10.01 -26.57
N ILE A 95 -3.11 9.48 -25.60
CA ILE A 95 -3.72 8.96 -24.37
C ILE A 95 -4.43 10.15 -23.69
N PRO A 96 -5.74 10.05 -23.44
CA PRO A 96 -6.48 11.15 -22.84
C PRO A 96 -5.87 11.57 -21.50
N ASP A 97 -5.57 12.87 -21.34
CA ASP A 97 -5.05 13.44 -20.08
C ASP A 97 -5.90 13.10 -18.86
N GLY A 98 -7.21 12.86 -19.08
CA GLY A 98 -8.15 12.45 -18.05
C GLY A 98 -7.75 11.15 -17.33
N PHE A 99 -7.03 10.25 -17.98
CA PHE A 99 -6.50 9.04 -17.35
C PHE A 99 -5.40 9.37 -16.36
N THR A 100 -4.38 10.11 -16.77
CA THR A 100 -3.31 10.58 -15.88
C THR A 100 -3.88 11.40 -14.71
N HIS A 101 -4.86 12.25 -14.97
CA HIS A 101 -5.56 13.01 -13.93
C HIS A 101 -6.26 12.10 -12.91
N PHE A 102 -6.97 11.08 -13.39
CA PHE A 102 -7.64 10.11 -12.51
C PHE A 102 -6.64 9.29 -11.68
N ALA A 103 -5.54 8.81 -12.27
CA ALA A 103 -4.48 8.10 -11.53
C ALA A 103 -3.86 8.98 -10.43
N LYS A 104 -3.59 10.26 -10.71
CA LYS A 104 -3.10 11.21 -9.70
C LYS A 104 -4.12 11.39 -8.58
N ALA A 105 -5.38 11.67 -8.91
CA ALA A 105 -6.44 11.80 -7.93
C ALA A 105 -6.61 10.54 -7.07
N LEU A 106 -6.39 9.36 -7.64
CA LEU A 106 -6.43 8.10 -6.89
C LEU A 106 -5.26 7.98 -5.91
N ILE A 107 -4.04 8.34 -6.30
CA ILE A 107 -2.88 8.40 -5.40
C ILE A 107 -3.15 9.38 -4.26
N ASP A 108 -3.63 10.59 -4.58
CA ASP A 108 -3.95 11.61 -3.57
C ASP A 108 -4.98 11.06 -2.56
N ASN A 109 -6.03 10.39 -3.05
CA ASN A 109 -7.04 9.75 -2.20
C ASN A 109 -6.45 8.65 -1.31
N LEU A 110 -5.50 7.85 -1.82
CA LEU A 110 -4.81 6.83 -1.02
C LEU A 110 -3.96 7.50 0.07
N GLN A 111 -3.19 8.51 -0.26
CA GLN A 111 -2.34 9.24 0.70
C GLN A 111 -3.18 9.93 1.79
N ILE A 112 -4.29 10.56 1.43
CA ILE A 112 -5.23 11.21 2.37
C ILE A 112 -5.84 10.19 3.34
N ARG A 113 -6.11 8.96 2.88
CA ARG A 113 -6.66 7.89 3.74
C ARG A 113 -5.62 7.29 4.68
N PHE A 114 -4.33 7.43 4.38
CA PHE A 114 -3.22 6.93 5.19
C PHE A 114 -2.22 8.05 5.54
N PRO A 115 -2.66 9.14 6.20
CA PRO A 115 -1.85 10.33 6.43
C PRO A 115 -0.68 10.10 7.40
N HIS A 116 -0.77 9.04 8.21
CA HIS A 116 0.23 8.67 9.21
C HIS A 116 0.93 7.35 8.85
N ASN A 117 1.13 7.04 7.55
CA ASN A 117 1.78 5.81 7.09
C ASN A 117 3.12 5.50 7.80
N ASN A 118 3.91 6.52 8.12
CA ASN A 118 5.16 6.38 8.87
C ASN A 118 4.93 5.93 10.30
N LEU A 119 3.87 6.40 10.97
CA LEU A 119 3.52 5.97 12.33
C LEU A 119 3.17 4.48 12.36
N TYR A 120 2.31 4.03 11.44
CA TYR A 120 1.95 2.61 11.34
C TYR A 120 3.18 1.76 11.05
N TYR A 121 4.04 2.23 10.15
CA TYR A 121 5.29 1.53 9.86
C TYR A 121 6.23 1.48 11.04
N SER A 122 6.32 2.53 11.85
CA SER A 122 7.15 2.52 13.06
C SER A 122 6.71 1.45 14.05
N MET A 123 5.42 1.10 14.11
CA MET A 123 4.94 0.04 14.99
C MET A 123 5.43 -1.37 14.60
N ARG A 124 5.98 -1.56 13.39
CA ARG A 124 6.54 -2.86 12.96
C ARG A 124 7.66 -3.36 13.87
N ILE A 125 8.33 -2.47 14.61
CA ILE A 125 9.42 -2.85 15.51
C ILE A 125 8.96 -3.78 16.63
N PHE A 126 7.65 -3.78 16.92
CA PHE A 126 7.03 -4.66 17.90
C PHE A 126 6.71 -6.05 17.35
N ASP A 127 6.87 -6.28 16.05
CA ASP A 127 6.75 -7.60 15.44
C ASP A 127 8.08 -8.36 15.58
N SER A 128 8.03 -9.48 16.28
CA SER A 128 9.22 -10.30 16.58
C SER A 128 9.92 -10.81 15.32
N LYS A 129 9.18 -10.97 14.21
CA LYS A 129 9.68 -11.43 12.92
C LYS A 129 10.52 -10.36 12.21
N GLU A 130 10.26 -9.09 12.49
CA GLU A 130 10.97 -7.93 11.91
C GLU A 130 12.30 -7.64 12.61
N LEU A 131 12.58 -8.26 13.77
CA LEU A 131 13.83 -8.04 14.50
C LEU A 131 15.04 -8.61 13.74
N PRO A 132 16.21 -7.93 13.80
CA PRO A 132 17.43 -8.43 13.21
C PRO A 132 17.88 -9.74 13.88
N LEU A 133 18.49 -10.62 13.08
CA LEU A 133 19.05 -11.88 13.58
C LEU A 133 20.34 -11.63 14.37
N ARG A 134 21.17 -10.69 13.90
CA ARG A 134 22.48 -10.40 14.49
C ARG A 134 22.35 -9.47 15.69
N GLU A 135 23.06 -9.80 16.76
CA GLU A 135 23.05 -9.01 17.99
C GLU A 135 23.64 -7.60 17.79
N SER A 136 24.63 -7.45 16.91
CA SER A 136 25.23 -6.16 16.58
C SER A 136 24.22 -5.16 16.02
N GLU A 137 23.26 -5.65 15.23
CA GLU A 137 22.21 -4.83 14.59
C GLU A 137 21.06 -4.53 15.55
N LEU A 138 20.89 -5.35 16.60
CA LEU A 138 19.83 -5.16 17.59
C LEU A 138 20.03 -3.91 18.44
N SER A 139 21.29 -3.52 18.70
CA SER A 139 21.65 -2.37 19.52
C SER A 139 21.03 -1.05 19.01
N SER A 140 20.99 -0.84 17.70
CA SER A 140 20.43 0.35 17.04
C SER A 140 19.04 0.13 16.43
N TYR A 141 18.50 -1.09 16.48
CA TYR A 141 17.19 -1.40 15.92
C TYR A 141 16.07 -0.62 16.60
N GLY A 142 15.18 -0.04 15.78
CA GLY A 142 13.97 0.64 16.22
C GLY A 142 14.17 2.02 16.84
N VAL A 143 15.38 2.60 16.82
CA VAL A 143 15.66 3.90 17.45
C VAL A 143 14.86 5.04 16.80
N GLU A 144 14.86 5.11 15.46
CA GLU A 144 14.10 6.15 14.73
C GLU A 144 12.59 5.89 14.77
N GLU A 145 12.18 4.62 14.77
CA GLU A 145 10.78 4.24 14.93
C GLU A 145 10.24 4.61 16.32
N ILE A 146 10.98 4.34 17.39
CA ILE A 146 10.61 4.80 18.74
C ILE A 146 10.57 6.31 18.82
N LYS A 147 11.53 7.01 18.20
CA LYS A 147 11.49 8.48 18.13
C LYS A 147 10.18 8.96 17.48
N THR A 148 9.80 8.38 16.35
CA THR A 148 8.53 8.67 15.66
C THR A 148 7.33 8.40 16.57
N LEU A 149 7.33 7.28 17.28
CA LEU A 149 6.26 6.90 18.21
C LEU A 149 6.19 7.85 19.41
N CYS A 150 7.32 8.27 19.98
CA CYS A 150 7.39 9.25 21.06
C CYS A 150 6.93 10.64 20.62
N GLU A 151 7.31 11.09 19.42
CA GLU A 151 6.83 12.35 18.85
C GLU A 151 5.31 12.36 18.70
N TYR A 152 4.73 11.21 18.34
CA TYR A 152 3.28 11.10 18.19
C TYR A 152 2.55 10.88 19.52
N PHE A 153 2.98 9.96 20.38
CA PHE A 153 2.24 9.55 21.58
C PHE A 153 2.71 10.24 22.86
N GLY A 154 3.90 10.81 22.87
CA GLY A 154 4.52 11.40 24.06
C GLY A 154 4.39 12.92 24.16
N ASN A 155 3.66 13.55 23.24
CA ASN A 155 3.38 14.98 23.25
C ASN A 155 1.90 15.25 23.50
N GLU A 156 1.61 16.34 24.21
CA GLU A 156 0.26 16.85 24.37
C GLU A 156 -0.29 17.34 23.02
N LYS A 157 -1.58 17.10 22.77
CA LYS A 157 -2.25 17.50 21.53
C LYS A 157 -3.56 18.23 21.81
N CYS A 158 -4.01 19.04 20.85
CA CYS A 158 -5.36 19.58 20.85
C CYS A 158 -6.29 18.65 20.07
N GLY A 159 -7.37 18.21 20.71
CA GLY A 159 -8.49 17.51 20.10
C GLY A 159 -9.30 18.43 19.18
N LEU A 160 -10.16 17.81 18.36
CA LEU A 160 -11.00 18.53 17.38
C LEU A 160 -12.05 19.43 18.05
N ASP A 161 -12.41 19.13 19.29
CA ASP A 161 -13.30 19.90 20.17
C ASP A 161 -12.56 20.99 20.97
N GLY A 162 -11.25 21.13 20.75
CA GLY A 162 -10.38 22.03 21.52
C GLY A 162 -9.96 21.47 22.87
N ALA A 163 -10.32 20.22 23.21
CA ALA A 163 -9.87 19.58 24.44
C ALA A 163 -8.38 19.23 24.37
N THR A 164 -7.69 19.31 25.50
CA THR A 164 -6.30 18.86 25.60
C THR A 164 -6.25 17.34 25.74
N ILE A 165 -5.47 16.69 24.89
CA ILE A 165 -5.17 15.26 24.94
C ILE A 165 -3.78 15.11 25.55
N SER A 166 -3.73 14.59 26.78
CA SER A 166 -2.47 14.33 27.47
C SER A 166 -1.60 13.30 26.74
N PRO A 167 -0.27 13.36 26.88
CA PRO A 167 0.62 12.31 26.41
C PRO A 167 0.19 10.93 26.90
N LEU A 168 0.22 9.94 26.01
CA LEU A 168 -0.05 8.54 26.34
C LEU A 168 1.17 7.87 26.99
N ILE A 169 2.37 8.31 26.62
CA ILE A 169 3.64 7.73 27.09
C ILE A 169 4.61 8.80 27.56
N ASP A 170 5.47 8.45 28.51
CA ASP A 170 6.67 9.23 28.80
C ASP A 170 7.73 8.91 27.73
N SER A 171 8.10 9.92 26.94
CA SER A 171 9.05 9.74 25.83
C SER A 171 10.45 9.34 26.29
N PHE A 172 10.87 9.77 27.49
CA PHE A 172 12.20 9.48 28.03
C PHE A 172 12.26 8.04 28.53
N GLU A 173 11.30 7.62 29.35
CA GLU A 173 11.24 6.23 29.84
C GLU A 173 10.98 5.26 28.70
N CYS A 174 10.09 5.56 27.74
CA CYS A 174 9.83 4.68 26.59
C CYS A 174 11.10 4.36 25.78
N ARG A 175 11.96 5.36 25.55
CA ARG A 175 13.25 5.15 24.85
C ARG A 175 14.20 4.24 25.62
N LYS A 176 14.21 4.34 26.96
CA LYS A 176 15.03 3.50 27.84
C LYS A 176 14.48 2.08 27.91
N GLU A 177 13.17 1.93 28.07
CA GLU A 177 12.48 0.64 28.09
C GLU A 177 12.67 -0.13 26.78
N TRP A 178 12.59 0.56 25.63
CA TRP A 178 12.85 -0.06 24.33
C TRP A 178 14.22 -0.74 24.25
N GLY A 179 15.22 -0.14 24.89
CA GLY A 179 16.57 -0.71 24.98
C GLY A 179 16.58 -2.12 25.56
N MET A 180 15.65 -2.44 26.47
CA MET A 180 15.53 -3.76 27.10
C MET A 180 14.48 -4.64 26.39
N VAL A 181 13.30 -4.07 26.11
CA VAL A 181 12.13 -4.80 25.57
C VAL A 181 12.44 -5.49 24.25
N LYS A 182 13.25 -4.88 23.37
CA LYS A 182 13.61 -5.52 22.09
C LYS A 182 14.35 -6.85 22.26
N HIS A 183 15.12 -7.03 23.35
CA HIS A 183 15.76 -8.32 23.64
C HIS A 183 14.73 -9.36 24.13
N VAL A 184 13.70 -8.91 24.84
CA VAL A 184 12.58 -9.77 25.27
C VAL A 184 11.75 -10.21 24.06
N ILE A 185 11.37 -9.27 23.17
CA ILE A 185 10.63 -9.58 21.94
C ILE A 185 11.40 -10.57 21.07
N LYS A 186 12.73 -10.48 21.01
CA LYS A 186 13.57 -11.44 20.28
C LYS A 186 13.40 -12.89 20.77
N SER A 187 13.07 -13.10 22.05
CA SER A 187 12.86 -14.44 22.61
C SER A 187 11.58 -15.13 22.12
N VAL A 188 10.62 -14.36 21.59
CA VAL A 188 9.33 -14.85 21.07
C VAL A 188 9.24 -14.77 19.54
N LYS A 189 10.40 -14.84 18.85
CA LYS A 189 10.52 -14.65 17.38
C LYS A 189 9.75 -15.67 16.53
N GLU A 190 9.43 -16.82 17.08
CA GLU A 190 8.68 -17.87 16.40
C GLU A 190 7.16 -17.65 16.38
N TYR A 191 6.66 -16.74 17.22
CA TYR A 191 5.26 -16.33 17.24
C TYR A 191 5.02 -15.15 16.30
N ASP A 192 3.78 -14.97 15.84
CA ASP A 192 3.41 -13.68 15.23
C ASP A 192 3.33 -12.58 16.30
N MET A 193 3.18 -11.32 15.88
CA MET A 193 3.18 -10.18 16.80
C MET A 193 2.18 -10.37 17.95
N ILE A 194 0.93 -10.75 17.65
CA ILE A 194 -0.14 -10.82 18.65
C ILE A 194 0.16 -11.96 19.62
N ASP A 195 0.46 -13.14 19.11
CA ASP A 195 0.77 -14.31 19.95
C ASP A 195 2.04 -14.08 20.76
N GLY A 196 3.07 -13.46 20.17
CA GLY A 196 4.32 -13.15 20.84
C GLY A 196 4.13 -12.26 22.07
N TRP A 197 3.26 -11.25 21.97
CA TRP A 197 2.93 -10.40 23.12
C TRP A 197 2.15 -11.12 24.23
N HIS A 198 1.41 -12.19 23.94
CA HIS A 198 0.78 -13.01 24.98
C HIS A 198 1.78 -13.90 25.74
N HIS A 199 2.98 -14.11 25.20
CA HIS A 199 4.04 -14.92 25.80
C HIS A 199 5.04 -14.10 26.64
N ILE A 200 4.94 -12.76 26.59
CA ILE A 200 5.75 -11.82 27.38
C ILE A 200 4.98 -11.41 28.63
#